data_AF-A0A840ICZ6-F1
#
_entry.id   AF-A0A840ICZ6-F1
#
_cell.length_a   1.000
_cell.length_b   1.000
_cell.length_c   1.000
_cell.angle_alpha   90.00
_cell.angle_beta   90.00
_cell.angle_gamma   90.00
#
_symmetry.space_group_name_H-M   'P 1'
#
loop_
_entity.id
_entity.type
_entity.pdbx_description
1 polymer ?
#
loop_
_entity_poly.entity_id
_entity_poly.type
_entity_poly.pdbx_seq_one_letter_code
_entity_poly.pdbx_strand_id
1 'polypeptide(L)'
;MSEFRGWVGVPSFPDGRDEAWMRLLSWLDTHTDTGPILDGPADDRAGVRVVLATEANGEAAAVRAMVDVTTRALEAIGLGDRSPTSVELERVA
;
A
#
# COMPACT_ATOMS: atom_id res chain seq x y z
N MET A 1 16.19 14.27 1.53
CA MET A 1 15.14 13.26 1.46
C MET A 1 15.08 12.77 0.02
N SER A 2 14.80 11.49 -0.19
CA SER A 2 14.61 10.91 -1.51
C SER A 2 13.16 10.48 -1.67
N GLU A 3 12.62 10.60 -2.87
CA GLU A 3 11.31 10.05 -3.19
C GLU A 3 11.45 8.53 -3.42
N PHE A 4 10.55 7.77 -2.81
CA PHE A 4 10.44 6.34 -2.99
C PHE A 4 9.04 6.00 -3.45
N ARG A 5 8.94 5.15 -4.46
CA ARG A 5 7.74 4.42 -4.82
C ARG A 5 7.85 3.02 -4.24
N GLY A 6 6.78 2.46 -3.71
CA GLY A 6 6.81 1.09 -3.25
C GLY A 6 5.51 0.36 -3.37
N TRP A 7 5.60 -0.95 -3.55
CA TRP A 7 4.48 -1.87 -3.70
C TRP A 7 4.33 -2.69 -2.43
N VAL A 8 3.21 -2.50 -1.75
CA VAL A 8 2.90 -3.20 -0.50
C VAL A 8 1.97 -4.37 -0.78
N GLY A 9 2.41 -5.59 -0.48
CA GLY A 9 1.61 -6.81 -0.60
C GLY A 9 0.73 -7.05 0.62
N VAL A 10 -0.59 -7.21 0.42
CA VAL A 10 -1.55 -7.58 1.47
C VAL A 10 -2.22 -8.91 1.12
N PRO A 11 -1.96 -10.02 1.85
CA PRO A 11 -2.49 -11.34 1.53
C PRO A 11 -3.99 -11.41 1.75
N SER A 12 -4.67 -12.24 0.95
CA SER A 12 -6.11 -12.50 1.09
C SER A 12 -6.99 -11.23 1.11
N PHE A 13 -6.48 -10.12 0.56
CA PHE A 13 -7.28 -8.93 0.35
C PHE A 13 -8.30 -9.22 -0.76
N PRO A 14 -9.55 -8.76 -0.61
CA PRO A 14 -10.61 -8.90 -1.60
C PRO A 14 -10.11 -8.56 -3.00
N ASP A 15 -10.45 -9.37 -3.99
CA ASP A 15 -10.09 -9.09 -5.36
C ASP A 15 -10.66 -7.73 -5.78
N GLY A 16 -10.01 -7.08 -6.76
CA GLY A 16 -10.18 -5.65 -7.08
C GLY A 16 -11.55 -5.19 -7.61
N ARG A 17 -12.60 -5.96 -7.33
CA ARG A 17 -14.00 -5.73 -7.67
C ARG A 17 -14.88 -5.50 -6.42
N ASP A 18 -14.34 -5.68 -5.22
CA ASP A 18 -15.10 -5.62 -3.97
C ASP A 18 -15.20 -4.21 -3.37
N GLU A 19 -16.26 -3.94 -2.60
CA GLU A 19 -16.49 -2.63 -1.95
C GLU A 19 -15.33 -2.18 -1.04
N ALA A 20 -14.66 -3.15 -0.40
CA ALA A 20 -13.45 -2.91 0.39
C ALA A 20 -12.32 -2.28 -0.44
N TRP A 21 -12.26 -2.59 -1.73
CA TRP A 21 -11.30 -2.00 -2.67
C TRP A 21 -11.51 -0.50 -2.84
N MET A 22 -12.76 -0.09 -3.07
CA MET A 22 -13.09 1.33 -3.25
C MET A 22 -12.86 2.11 -1.96
N ARG A 23 -13.16 1.51 -0.80
CA ARG A 23 -12.90 2.13 0.50
C ARG A 23 -11.40 2.31 0.74
N LEU A 24 -10.56 1.32 0.38
CA LEU A 24 -9.11 1.42 0.48
C LEU A 24 -8.58 2.55 -0.39
N LEU A 25 -8.98 2.59 -1.66
CA LEU A 25 -8.59 3.63 -2.61
C LEU A 25 -8.99 5.02 -2.11
N SER A 26 -10.23 5.19 -1.70
CA SER A 26 -10.74 6.47 -1.20
C SER A 26 -10.01 6.93 0.06
N TRP A 27 -9.65 6.01 0.95
CA TRP A 27 -8.88 6.35 2.15
C TRP A 27 -7.45 6.78 1.78
N LEU A 28 -6.77 6.03 0.92
CA LEU A 28 -5.40 6.35 0.52
C LEU A 28 -5.32 7.66 -0.27
N ASP A 29 -6.27 7.92 -1.18
CA ASP A 29 -6.35 9.17 -1.95
C ASP A 29 -6.56 10.40 -1.04
N THR A 30 -7.25 10.24 0.09
CA THR A 30 -7.48 11.32 1.06
C THR A 30 -6.35 11.53 2.06
N HIS A 31 -5.44 10.57 2.21
CA HIS A 31 -4.42 10.55 3.27
C HIS A 31 -2.99 10.42 2.75
N THR A 32 -2.78 10.38 1.43
CA THR A 32 -1.46 10.32 0.81
C THR A 32 -1.38 11.34 -0.33
N ASP A 33 -0.28 12.10 -0.40
CA ASP A 33 -0.08 13.15 -1.41
C ASP A 33 0.11 12.60 -2.83
N THR A 34 0.43 11.31 -2.93
CA THR A 34 0.66 10.60 -4.19
C THR A 34 -0.26 9.39 -4.17
N GLY A 35 -1.50 9.62 -4.59
CA GLY A 35 -2.58 8.65 -4.56
C GLY A 35 -2.18 7.29 -5.14
N PRO A 36 -2.81 6.21 -4.67
CA PRO A 36 -2.34 4.85 -4.93
C PRO A 36 -2.44 4.49 -6.41
N ILE A 37 -1.36 3.98 -7.00
CA ILE A 37 -1.43 3.20 -8.23
C ILE A 37 -1.63 1.75 -7.80
N LEU A 38 -2.68 1.08 -8.25
CA LEU A 38 -2.87 -0.33 -7.94
C LEU A 38 -2.44 -1.15 -9.14
N ASP A 39 -1.48 -2.04 -8.94
CA ASP A 39 -1.15 -3.06 -9.94
C ASP A 39 -1.83 -4.37 -9.52
N GLY A 40 -2.43 -5.04 -10.51
CA GLY A 40 -3.20 -6.28 -10.32
C GLY A 40 -2.33 -7.45 -9.83
N PRO A 41 -2.94 -8.63 -9.59
CA PRO A 41 -2.25 -9.72 -8.90
C PRO A 41 -1.00 -10.18 -9.66
N ALA A 42 0.16 -10.05 -9.02
CA ALA A 42 1.35 -10.80 -9.38
C ALA A 42 1.21 -12.20 -8.74
N ASP A 43 0.50 -13.09 -9.45
CA ASP A 43 0.18 -14.48 -9.09
C ASP A 43 -0.77 -14.72 -7.89
N ASP A 44 -1.51 -15.84 -8.00
CA ASP A 44 -2.59 -16.36 -7.14
C ASP A 44 -2.26 -16.52 -5.64
N ARG A 45 -1.09 -16.08 -5.18
CA ARG A 45 -0.62 -16.20 -3.78
C ARG A 45 -0.42 -14.86 -3.07
N ALA A 46 -0.49 -13.72 -3.78
CA ALA A 46 0.00 -12.45 -3.27
C ALA A 46 -1.04 -11.31 -3.23
N GLY A 47 -2.32 -11.60 -2.96
CA GLY A 47 -3.33 -10.58 -2.64
C GLY A 47 -3.25 -9.29 -3.47
N VAL A 48 -3.09 -8.12 -2.84
CA VAL A 48 -3.08 -6.80 -3.51
C VAL A 48 -1.75 -6.08 -3.35
N ARG A 49 -1.28 -5.42 -4.42
CA ARG A 49 -0.12 -4.51 -4.40
C ARG A 49 -0.61 -3.05 -4.38
N VAL A 50 -0.37 -2.37 -3.27
CA VAL A 50 -0.64 -0.93 -3.13
C VAL A 50 0.62 -0.15 -3.48
N VAL A 51 0.58 0.71 -4.51
CA VAL A 51 1.69 1.63 -4.78
C VAL A 51 1.53 2.87 -3.93
N LEU A 52 2.55 3.18 -3.13
CA LEU A 52 2.64 4.42 -2.35
C LEU A 52 3.88 5.18 -2.80
N ALA A 53 3.78 6.50 -2.89
CA ALA A 53 4.96 7.35 -2.94
C ALA A 53 5.18 8.06 -1.59
N THR A 54 6.43 8.20 -1.19
CA THR A 54 6.79 8.84 0.08
C THR A 54 8.18 9.45 -0.02
N GLU A 55 8.36 10.61 0.62
CA GLU A 55 9.69 11.17 0.83
C GLU A 55 10.26 10.64 2.15
N ALA A 56 11.44 10.01 2.08
CA ALA A 56 12.06 9.41 3.27
C ALA A 56 13.57 9.63 3.33
N ASN A 57 14.11 9.55 4.54
CA ASN A 57 15.56 9.54 4.79
C ASN A 57 16.10 8.10 4.71
N GLY A 58 16.06 7.55 3.50
CA GLY A 58 16.54 6.21 3.18
C GLY A 58 15.44 5.14 3.16
N GLU A 59 15.78 3.98 2.59
CA GLU A 59 14.85 2.89 2.30
C GLU A 59 14.13 2.38 3.56
N ALA A 60 14.84 2.19 4.68
CA ALA A 60 14.22 1.72 5.92
C ALA A 60 13.15 2.68 6.47
N ALA A 61 13.31 3.98 6.25
CA ALA A 61 12.29 4.96 6.61
C ALA A 61 11.10 4.91 5.64
N ALA A 62 11.35 4.72 4.34
CA ALA A 62 10.30 4.54 3.33
C ALA A 62 9.46 3.28 3.59
N VAL A 63 10.09 2.13 3.86
CA VAL A 63 9.38 0.88 4.20
C VAL A 63 8.45 1.10 5.40
N ARG A 64 8.95 1.71 6.48
CA ARG A 64 8.14 1.96 7.69
C ARG A 64 6.94 2.85 7.37
N ALA A 65 7.16 3.95 6.65
CA ALA A 65 6.07 4.85 6.26
C ALA A 65 5.00 4.12 5.42
N MET A 66 5.40 3.29 4.46
CA MET A 66 4.47 2.54 3.61
C MET A 66 3.69 1.46 4.38
N VAL A 67 4.35 0.75 5.31
CA VAL A 67 3.69 -0.23 6.18
C VAL A 67 2.69 0.46 7.11
N ASP A 68 3.07 1.57 7.74
CA ASP A 68 2.21 2.31 8.67
C ASP A 68 0.96 2.85 7.95
N VAL A 69 1.14 3.47 6.78
CA VAL A 69 0.03 3.99 5.96
C VAL A 69 -0.91 2.88 5.54
N THR A 70 -0.37 1.77 5.02
CA THR A 70 -1.20 0.63 4.58
C THR A 70 -1.96 0.01 5.75
N THR A 71 -1.31 -0.14 6.91
CA THR A 71 -1.94 -0.71 8.11
C THR A 71 -3.11 0.16 8.58
N ARG A 72 -2.91 1.49 8.65
CA ARG A 72 -3.97 2.43 9.02
C ARG A 72 -5.14 2.41 8.02
N ALA A 73 -4.83 2.28 6.73
CA ALA A 73 -5.86 2.17 5.69
C ALA A 73 -6.70 0.90 5.89
N LEU A 74 -6.05 -0.24 6.16
CA LEU A 74 -6.72 -1.52 6.42
C LEU A 74 -7.60 -1.45 7.67
N GLU A 75 -7.12 -0.87 8.77
CA GLU A 75 -7.90 -0.64 9.98
C GLU A 75 -9.13 0.21 9.72
N ALA A 76 -8.97 1.32 8.98
CA ALA A 76 -10.04 2.26 8.69
C ALA A 76 -11.18 1.65 7.86
N ILE A 77 -10.89 0.65 7.02
CA ILE A 77 -11.88 -0.01 6.17
C ILE A 77 -12.42 -1.32 6.78
N GLY A 78 -12.07 -1.63 8.03
CA GLY A 78 -12.56 -2.81 8.75
C GLY A 78 -11.80 -4.10 8.46
N LEU A 79 -10.56 -4.00 7.97
CA LEU A 79 -9.68 -5.11 7.59
C LEU A 79 -8.37 -5.13 8.40
N GLY A 80 -8.39 -4.61 9.63
CA GLY A 80 -7.21 -4.51 10.51
C GLY A 80 -6.65 -5.85 11.01
N ASP A 81 -7.34 -6.96 10.75
CA ASP A 81 -6.84 -8.32 10.95
C ASP A 81 -5.85 -8.75 9.85
N ARG A 82 -5.77 -7.98 8.76
CA ARG A 82 -4.81 -8.17 7.67
C ARG A 82 -3.59 -7.28 7.89
N SER A 83 -2.44 -7.75 7.44
CA SER A 83 -1.18 -7.01 7.58
C SER A 83 -0.36 -7.06 6.30
N PRO A 84 0.39 -5.99 5.99
CA PRO A 84 1.40 -6.00 4.94
C PRO A 84 2.40 -7.16 5.12
N THR A 85 2.67 -7.94 4.06
CA THR A 85 3.61 -9.07 4.09
C THR A 85 4.86 -8.85 3.25
N SER A 86 4.83 -7.90 2.32
CA SER A 86 5.97 -7.55 1.48
C SER A 86 5.93 -6.06 1.15
N VAL A 87 7.12 -5.47 1.01
CA VAL A 87 7.31 -4.13 0.46
C VAL A 87 8.44 -4.20 -0.55
N GLU A 88 8.13 -3.96 -1.81
CA GLU A 88 9.14 -3.71 -2.85
C GLU A 88 9.30 -2.20 -2.98
N LEU A 89 10.53 -1.72 -3.12
CA LEU A 89 10.84 -0.29 -3.22
C LEU A 89 11.61 0.03 -4.49
N GLU A 90 11.26 1.16 -5.09
CA GLU A 90 12.00 1.84 -6.14
C GLU A 90 12.29 3.27 -5.68
N ARG A 91 13.55 3.68 -5.77
CA ARG A 91 13.92 5.08 -5.54
C ARG A 91 13.64 5.90 -6.80
N VAL A 92 12.85 6.95 -6.66
CA VAL A 92 12.50 7.88 -7.74
C VAL A 92 13.45 9.08 -7.62
N ALA A 93 14.59 9.00 -8.32
CA ALA A 93 15.66 10.01 -8.44
C ALA A 93 16.01 10.80 -7.15
#